data_AF-A0A432JPI8-F1
#
_entry.id   AF-A0A432JPI8-F1
#
_cell.length_a   1.000
_cell.length_b   1.000
_cell.length_c   1.000
_cell.angle_alpha   90.00
_cell.angle_beta   90.00
_cell.angle_gamma   90.00
#
_symmetry.space_group_name_H-M   'P 1'
#
loop_
_entity.id
_entity.type
_entity.pdbx_description
1 polymer ?
#
loop_
_entity_poly.entity_id
_entity_poly.type
_entity_poly.pdbx_seq_one_letter_code
_entity_poly.pdbx_strand_id
1 'polypeptide(L)' 'MEENKKHICPNCDKEFDKDFAYCPHCGQKNSKQRIGLRDFISDYLSANFNFDSKILLTLKLLL' A
#
# COMPACT_ATOMS: atom_id res chain seq x y z
N MET A 1 26.50 -9.90 16.82
CA MET A 1 26.31 -8.43 16.81
C MET A 1 25.52 -8.14 15.56
N GLU A 2 24.23 -7.90 15.70
CA GLU A 2 23.32 -7.67 14.58
C GLU A 2 23.45 -6.19 14.19
N GLU A 3 24.07 -5.91 13.03
CA GLU A 3 24.19 -4.55 12.52
C GLU A 3 22.79 -4.02 12.22
N ASN A 4 22.26 -3.19 13.12
CA ASN A 4 21.02 -2.43 12.90
C ASN A 4 21.26 -1.42 11.78
N LYS A 5 21.09 -1.88 10.55
CA LYS A 5 21.23 -1.06 9.35
C LYS A 5 20.01 -0.16 9.26
N LYS A 6 20.10 1.06 9.78
CA LYS A 6 19.07 2.09 9.60
C LYS A 6 18.73 2.30 8.12
N HIS A 7 17.45 2.42 7.81
CA HIS A 7 16.91 2.72 6.47
C HIS A 7 16.16 4.03 6.48
N ILE A 8 16.38 4.86 5.47
CA ILE A 8 15.65 6.11 5.27
C ILE A 8 14.45 5.81 4.37
N CYS A 9 13.26 6.18 4.82
CA CYS A 9 12.05 6.02 4.03
C CYS A 9 12.06 6.93 2.79
N PRO A 10 11.87 6.43 1.56
CA PRO A 10 11.85 7.28 0.35
C PRO A 10 10.58 8.13 0.20
N ASN A 11 9.62 7.99 1.11
CA ASN A 11 8.34 8.71 1.06
C ASN A 11 8.26 9.85 2.11
N CYS A 12 8.82 9.65 3.30
CA CYS A 12 8.68 10.61 4.41
C CYS A 12 10.01 10.99 5.07
N ASP A 13 11.14 10.54 4.49
CA ASP A 13 12.53 10.81 4.86
C ASP A 13 12.91 10.51 6.31
N LYS A 14 12.09 9.73 7.02
CA LYS A 14 12.39 9.30 8.39
C LYS A 14 13.21 8.02 8.40
N GLU A 15 14.14 7.95 9.36
CA GLU A 15 14.95 6.77 9.64
C GLU A 15 14.14 5.75 10.45
N PHE A 16 14.25 4.49 10.06
CA PHE A 16 13.66 3.38 10.81
C PHE A 16 14.47 2.09 10.59
N ASP A 17 14.20 1.09 11.41
CA ASP A 17 14.87 -0.20 11.34
C ASP A 17 14.49 -0.95 10.04
N LYS A 18 15.45 -1.69 9.46
CA LYS A 18 15.20 -2.47 8.22
C LYS A 18 14.33 -3.68 8.45
N ASP A 19 14.16 -4.10 9.70
CA ASP A 19 13.34 -5.25 10.05
C ASP A 19 11.84 -4.99 9.85
N PHE A 20 11.44 -3.71 9.72
CA PHE A 20 10.05 -3.36 9.44
C PHE A 20 9.71 -3.50 7.95
N ALA A 21 8.72 -4.35 7.65
CA ALA A 21 8.14 -4.51 6.32
C ALA A 21 7.43 -3.25 5.80
N TYR A 22 7.02 -2.36 6.70
CA TYR A 22 6.36 -1.09 6.41
C TYR A 22 6.98 0.02 7.27
N CYS A 23 7.09 1.23 6.73
CA CYS A 23 7.58 2.38 7.49
C CYS A 23 6.59 2.71 8.63
N PRO A 24 7.03 2.73 9.90
CA PRO A 24 6.14 3.00 11.04
C PRO A 24 5.63 4.44 11.09
N HIS A 25 6.21 5.35 10.30
CA HIS A 25 5.84 6.76 10.30
C HIS A 25 4.83 7.15 9.22
N CYS A 26 4.82 6.48 8.08
CA CYS A 26 3.91 6.81 6.97
C CYS A 26 3.20 5.60 6.34
N GLY A 27 3.53 4.37 6.76
CA GLY A 27 2.93 3.15 6.23
C GLY A 27 3.48 2.67 4.88
N GLN A 28 4.49 3.35 4.31
CA GLN A 28 5.10 2.92 3.04
C GLN A 28 5.70 1.52 3.16
N LYS A 29 5.32 0.60 2.27
CA LYS A 29 5.89 -0.75 2.19
C LYS A 29 7.36 -0.70 1.77
N ASN A 30 8.20 -1.40 2.50
CA ASN A 30 9.65 -1.48 2.32
C ASN A 30 10.03 -2.54 1.26
N SER A 31 9.29 -2.60 0.16
CA SER A 31 9.51 -3.57 -0.91
C SER A 31 10.35 -2.99 -2.03
N LYS A 32 11.51 -3.60 -2.33
CA LYS A 32 12.34 -3.33 -3.52
C LYS A 32 11.68 -3.75 -4.85
N GLN A 33 10.46 -4.30 -4.81
CA GLN A 33 9.77 -4.73 -6.01
C GLN A 33 9.33 -3.52 -6.82
N ARG A 34 9.64 -3.52 -8.11
CA ARG A 34 9.10 -2.53 -9.05
C ARG A 34 7.61 -2.78 -9.17
N ILE A 35 6.85 -2.14 -8.29
CA ILE A 35 5.39 -2.12 -8.31
C ILE A 35 4.93 -1.66 -9.69
N GLY A 36 4.32 -2.58 -10.43
CA GLY A 36 3.69 -2.26 -11.71
C GLY A 36 2.37 -1.55 -11.46
N LEU A 37 1.88 -0.81 -12.47
CA LEU A 37 0.54 -0.21 -12.43
C LEU A 37 -0.55 -1.25 -12.08
N ARG A 38 -0.34 -2.50 -12.50
CA ARG A 38 -1.22 -3.64 -12.21
C ARG A 38 -1.26 -4.00 -10.72
N ASP A 39 -0.14 -3.94 -10.02
CA ASP A 39 -0.09 -4.26 -8.58
C ASP A 39 -0.82 -3.17 -7.78
N PHE A 40 -0.65 -1.90 -8.15
CA PHE A 40 -1.41 -0.78 -7.57
C PHE A 40 -2.91 -0.91 -7.80
N ILE A 41 -3.33 -1.22 -9.03
CA ILE A 41 -4.74 -1.41 -9.36
C ILE A 41 -5.28 -2.64 -8.63
N SER A 42 -4.53 -3.73 -8.55
CA SER A 42 -4.94 -4.94 -7.85
C SER A 42 -5.09 -4.72 -6.34
N ASP A 43 -4.16 -4.03 -5.69
CA ASP A 43 -4.27 -3.70 -4.26
C ASP A 43 -5.41 -2.71 -4.00
N TYR A 44 -5.56 -1.68 -4.84
CA TYR A 44 -6.64 -0.71 -4.71
C TYR A 44 -8.01 -1.35 -4.92
N LEU A 45 -8.15 -2.20 -5.94
CA LEU A 45 -9.36 -2.97 -6.14
C LEU A 45 -9.50 -3.98 -5.01
N SER A 46 -8.52 -4.77 -4.60
CA SER A 46 -8.71 -5.72 -3.49
C SER A 46 -9.16 -5.06 -2.18
N ALA A 47 -8.71 -3.83 -1.91
CA ALA A 47 -9.14 -3.02 -0.77
C ALA A 47 -10.54 -2.39 -0.94
N ASN A 48 -10.95 -2.02 -2.17
CA ASN A 48 -12.19 -1.29 -2.45
C ASN A 48 -13.28 -2.10 -3.18
N PHE A 49 -12.93 -3.26 -3.72
CA PHE A 49 -13.75 -4.17 -4.54
C PHE A 49 -14.32 -5.33 -3.70
N ASN A 50 -14.47 -5.12 -2.38
CA ASN A 50 -15.72 -5.51 -1.72
C ASN A 50 -16.84 -4.60 -2.25
N PHE A 51 -17.01 -4.60 -3.57
CA PHE A 51 -17.97 -3.78 -4.30
C PHE A 51 -19.33 -4.43 -4.07
N ASP A 52 -19.84 -4.11 -2.90
CA ASP A 52 -21.14 -4.48 -2.38
C ASP A 52 -22.18 -4.22 -3.49
N SER A 53 -23.21 -5.08 -3.59
CA SER A 53 -24.31 -5.01 -4.58
C SER A 53 -24.94 -3.61 -4.73
N LYS A 54 -24.66 -2.71 -3.77
CA LYS A 54 -24.99 -1.30 -3.75
C LYS A 54 -24.42 -0.50 -4.93
N ILE A 55 -23.22 -0.76 -5.46
CA ILE A 55 -22.78 0.04 -6.62
C ILE A 55 -23.59 -0.30 -7.87
N LEU A 56 -23.92 -1.58 -8.06
CA LEU A 56 -24.84 -1.98 -9.14
C LEU A 56 -26.23 -1.36 -8.94
N LEU A 57 -26.71 -1.26 -7.69
CA LEU A 57 -27.96 -0.57 -7.37
C LEU A 57 -27.90 0.93 -7.64
N THR A 58 -26.79 1.60 -7.30
CA THR A 58 -26.59 3.03 -7.57
C THR A 58 -26.51 3.32 -9.07
N LEU A 59 -25.79 2.48 -9.83
CA LEU A 59 -25.76 2.55 -11.30
C LEU A 59 -27.17 2.33 -11.90
N LYS A 60 -27.93 1.38 -11.37
CA LYS A 60 -29.32 1.11 -11.79
C LYS A 60 -30.29 2.25 -11.45
N LEU A 61 -30.03 3.04 -10.42
CA LEU A 61 -30.86 4.19 -10.05
C LEU A 61 -30.54 5.46 -10.87
N LEU A 62 -29.37 5.51 -11.51
CA LEU A 62 -28.90 6.64 -12.33
C LEU A 62 -29.16 6.45 -13.84
N LEU A 63 -29.53 5.24 -14.27
CA LEU A 63 -29.93 4.88 -15.65
C LEU A 63 -31.43 4.61 -15.71
#